data_AF-A0A1H5WPY1-F1
#
_entry.id   AF-A0A1H5WPY1-F1
#
_cell.length_a   1.000
_cell.length_b   1.000
_cell.length_c   1.000
_cell.angle_alpha   90.00
_cell.angle_beta   90.00
_cell.angle_gamma   90.00
#
_symmetry.space_group_name_H-M   'P 1'
#
loop_
_entity.id
_entity.type
_entity.pdbx_description
1 polymer ?
#
loop_
_entity_poly.entity_id
_entity_poly.type
_entity_poly.pdbx_seq_one_letter_code
_entity_poly.pdbx_strand_id
1 'polypeptide(L)'
;MAGERLRPAGWTEISAVCTAPQARGRGHAARLVRALTARINARGDRPFLHVAEANTGAMALYEGLGFETRKHVTFRGFRTP
;
A
#
# COMPACT_ATOMS: atom_id res chain seq x y z
N MET A 1 3.29 2.24 -10.89
CA MET A 1 2.18 1.27 -10.95
C MET A 1 1.64 1.08 -9.53
N ALA A 2 0.42 0.57 -9.39
CA ALA A 2 -0.17 0.12 -8.14
C ALA A 2 -1.33 -0.83 -8.47
N GLY A 3 -1.65 -1.76 -7.59
CA GLY A 3 -2.73 -2.71 -7.79
C GLY A 3 -3.34 -3.19 -6.48
N GLU A 4 -4.17 -4.22 -6.57
CA GLU A 4 -4.80 -4.90 -5.44
C GLU A 4 -4.33 -6.36 -5.41
N ARG A 5 -4.19 -6.97 -4.23
CA ARG A 5 -3.76 -8.38 -4.11
C ARG A 5 -4.74 -9.22 -3.30
N LEU A 6 -4.79 -9.04 -1.99
CA LEU A 6 -5.67 -9.80 -1.11
C LEU A 6 -7.03 -9.11 -0.94
N ARG A 7 -8.11 -9.90 -0.78
CA ARG A 7 -9.46 -9.40 -0.46
C ARG A 7 -10.16 -10.22 0.64
N PRO A 8 -9.70 -10.15 1.91
CA PRO A 8 -10.46 -10.69 3.04
C PRO A 8 -11.83 -10.03 3.18
N ALA A 9 -12.78 -10.65 3.88
CA ALA A 9 -14.12 -10.09 4.07
C ALA A 9 -14.08 -8.66 4.66
N GLY A 10 -14.59 -7.68 3.90
CA GLY A 10 -14.64 -6.26 4.28
C GLY A 10 -13.31 -5.50 4.16
N TRP A 11 -12.30 -6.09 3.49
CA TRP A 11 -10.97 -5.49 3.32
C TRP A 11 -10.41 -5.75 1.91
N THR A 12 -9.68 -4.78 1.37
CA THR A 12 -8.84 -4.99 0.17
C THR A 12 -7.42 -4.50 0.43
N GLU A 13 -6.43 -5.31 0.06
CA GLU A 13 -5.02 -4.94 0.12
C GLU A 13 -4.60 -4.14 -1.12
N ILE A 14 -4.06 -2.94 -0.93
CA ILE A 14 -3.29 -2.21 -1.94
C ILE A 14 -1.88 -2.79 -1.97
N SER A 15 -1.40 -3.14 -3.16
CA SER A 15 -0.09 -3.77 -3.35
C SER A 15 0.63 -3.28 -4.61
N ALA A 16 1.87 -3.72 -4.78
CA ALA A 16 2.73 -3.42 -5.93
C ALA A 16 2.83 -1.91 -6.26
N VAL A 17 2.84 -1.05 -5.24
CA VAL A 17 3.03 0.39 -5.41
C VAL A 17 4.49 0.64 -5.75
N CYS A 18 4.76 1.05 -6.99
CA CYS A 18 6.11 1.31 -7.47
C CYS A 18 6.15 2.59 -8.32
N THR A 19 7.22 3.35 -8.15
CA THR A 19 7.52 4.52 -8.97
C THR A 19 8.95 4.37 -9.51
N ALA A 20 9.09 4.43 -10.83
CA ALA A 20 10.40 4.38 -11.48
C ALA A 20 11.31 5.47 -10.90
N PRO A 21 12.62 5.22 -10.67
CA PRO A 21 13.52 6.17 -10.00
C PRO A 21 13.47 7.58 -10.56
N GLN A 22 13.51 7.73 -11.89
CA GLN A 22 13.44 8.99 -12.63
C GLN A 22 12.10 9.73 -12.54
N ALA A 23 11.07 9.09 -11.99
CA ALA A 23 9.72 9.65 -11.84
C ALA A 23 9.31 9.89 -10.37
N ARG A 24 10.23 9.68 -9.41
CA ARG A 24 10.00 9.93 -7.99
C ARG A 24 9.88 11.44 -7.71
N GLY A 25 9.30 11.81 -6.56
CA GLY A 25 9.11 13.21 -6.17
C GLY A 25 7.98 13.95 -6.89
N ARG A 26 7.25 13.29 -7.81
CA ARG A 26 6.19 13.92 -8.64
C ARG A 26 4.77 13.54 -8.20
N GLY A 27 4.60 12.97 -7.01
CA GLY A 27 3.29 12.61 -6.46
C GLY A 27 2.58 11.41 -7.11
N HIS A 28 3.23 10.64 -7.99
CA HIS A 28 2.58 9.53 -8.71
C HIS A 28 2.06 8.42 -7.79
N ALA A 29 2.83 8.02 -6.78
CA ALA A 29 2.40 7.01 -5.81
C ALA A 29 1.16 7.48 -5.04
N ALA A 30 1.16 8.71 -4.54
CA ALA A 30 0.03 9.32 -3.84
C ALA A 30 -1.24 9.30 -4.70
N ARG A 31 -1.13 9.72 -5.98
CA ARG A 31 -2.25 9.75 -6.92
C ARG A 31 -2.86 8.36 -7.13
N LEU A 32 -2.02 7.35 -7.35
CA LEU A 32 -2.48 5.98 -7.59
C LEU A 32 -3.12 5.35 -6.33
N VAL A 33 -2.52 5.56 -5.16
CA VAL A 33 -3.04 5.05 -3.90
C VAL A 33 -4.39 5.70 -3.57
N ARG A 34 -4.54 7.02 -3.75
CA ARG A 34 -5.84 7.71 -3.58
C ARG A 34 -6.92 7.14 -4.49
N ALA A 35 -6.59 6.88 -5.77
CA ALA A 35 -7.54 6.31 -6.72
C ALA A 35 -7.98 4.89 -6.32
N LEU A 36 -7.05 4.06 -5.84
CA LEU A 36 -7.38 2.72 -5.34
C LEU A 36 -8.20 2.79 -4.05
N THR A 37 -7.81 3.62 -3.08
CA THR A 37 -8.59 3.86 -1.86
C THR A 37 -10.02 4.29 -2.16
N ALA A 38 -10.22 5.23 -3.08
CA ALA A 38 -11.56 5.65 -3.50
C ALA A 38 -12.37 4.49 -4.08
N ARG A 39 -11.77 3.67 -4.95
CA ARG A 39 -12.41 2.49 -5.54
C ARG A 39 -12.70 1.39 -4.52
N ILE A 40 -11.85 1.22 -3.51
CA ILE A 40 -12.02 0.25 -2.41
C ILE A 40 -13.19 0.68 -1.53
N ASN A 41 -13.20 1.95 -1.12
CA ASN A 41 -14.28 2.51 -0.31
C ASN A 41 -15.63 2.48 -1.05
N ALA A 42 -15.66 2.79 -2.35
CA ALA A 42 -16.89 2.84 -3.15
C ALA A 42 -17.63 1.49 -3.23
N ARG A 43 -16.94 0.37 -3.00
CA ARG A 43 -17.54 -0.97 -2.95
C ARG A 43 -17.75 -1.50 -1.52
N GLY A 44 -17.52 -0.67 -0.50
CA GLY A 44 -17.76 -1.00 0.90
C GLY A 44 -16.61 -1.71 1.63
N ASP A 45 -15.47 -1.89 0.97
CA ASP A 45 -14.28 -2.48 1.60
C ASP A 45 -13.43 -1.41 2.28
N ARG A 46 -12.64 -1.82 3.28
CA ARG A 46 -11.59 -0.99 3.87
C ARG A 46 -10.23 -1.26 3.22
N PRO A 47 -9.48 -0.24 2.78
CA PRO A 47 -8.15 -0.43 2.22
C PRO A 47 -7.15 -0.73 3.34
N PHE A 48 -6.22 -1.64 3.07
CA PHE A 48 -5.03 -1.83 3.90
C PHE A 48 -3.81 -2.11 3.02
N LEU A 49 -2.62 -1.99 3.59
CA LEU A 49 -1.37 -2.37 2.95
C LEU A 49 -0.34 -2.72 4.01
N HIS A 50 0.78 -3.27 3.56
CA HIS A 50 1.93 -3.50 4.40
C HIS A 50 3.13 -2.74 3.86
N VAL A 51 3.95 -2.25 4.79
CA VAL A 51 5.18 -1.54 4.49
C VAL A 51 6.27 -2.11 5.38
N ALA A 52 7.46 -2.32 4.81
CA ALA A 52 8.63 -2.69 5.61
C ALA A 52 9.00 -1.52 6.53
N GLU A 53 9.29 -1.80 7.79
CA GLU A 53 9.61 -0.79 8.81
C GLU A 53 10.78 0.12 8.41
N ALA A 54 11.77 -0.42 7.70
CA ALA A 54 12.90 0.35 7.17
C ALA A 54 12.53 1.29 6.01
N ASN A 55 11.32 1.18 5.43
CA ASN A 55 10.86 2.02 4.32
C ASN A 55 10.10 3.25 4.82
N THR A 56 10.81 4.09 5.57
CA THR A 56 10.28 5.29 6.22
C THR A 56 9.62 6.28 5.24
N GLY A 57 10.15 6.39 4.01
CA GLY A 57 9.56 7.23 2.97
C GLY A 57 8.19 6.74 2.50
N ALA A 58 7.98 5.43 2.40
CA ALA A 58 6.66 4.89 2.08
C ALA A 58 5.71 5.00 3.29
N MET A 59 6.20 4.79 4.52
CA MET A 59 5.41 5.00 5.74
C MET A 59 4.85 6.42 5.80
N ALA A 60 5.72 7.44 5.68
CA ALA A 60 5.30 8.85 5.71
C ALA A 60 4.32 9.20 4.58
N LEU A 61 4.51 8.61 3.39
CA LEU A 61 3.55 8.75 2.29
C LEU A 61 2.17 8.22 2.70
N TYR A 62 2.09 7.00 3.24
CA TYR A 62 0.80 6.38 3.56
C TYR A 62 0.12 7.06 4.75
N GLU A 63 0.88 7.48 5.77
CA GLU A 63 0.38 8.29 6.88
C GLU A 63 -0.21 9.62 6.38
N GLY A 64 0.50 10.32 5.48
CA GLY A 64 -0.01 11.54 4.83
C GLY A 64 -1.23 11.33 3.92
N LEU A 65 -1.57 10.07 3.59
CA LEU A 65 -2.78 9.69 2.88
C LEU A 65 -3.92 9.26 3.80
N GLY A 66 -3.72 9.26 5.12
CA GLY A 66 -4.71 8.87 6.12
C GLY A 66 -4.70 7.39 6.48
N PHE A 67 -3.64 6.64 6.14
CA PHE A 67 -3.45 5.30 6.68
C PHE A 67 -2.83 5.38 8.08
N GLU A 68 -3.20 4.44 8.94
CA GLU A 68 -2.69 4.34 10.31
C GLU A 68 -2.09 2.96 10.56
N THR A 69 -1.11 2.90 11.47
CA THR A 69 -0.51 1.63 11.88
C THR A 69 -1.52 0.81 12.66
N ARG A 70 -1.99 -0.29 12.06
CA ARG A 70 -2.92 -1.23 12.72
C ARG A 70 -2.18 -2.28 13.57
N LYS A 71 -1.11 -2.87 13.04
CA LYS A 71 -0.36 -3.98 13.69
C LYS A 71 1.00 -4.19 13.02
N HIS A 72 2.01 -4.56 13.81
CA HIS A 72 3.29 -5.06 13.30
C HIS A 72 3.18 -6.52 12.85
N VAL A 73 3.72 -6.83 11.68
CA VAL A 73 3.71 -8.19 11.09
C VAL A 73 5.11 -8.58 10.62
N THR A 74 5.46 -9.86 10.74
CA THR A 74 6.75 -10.39 10.27
C THR A 74 6.60 -10.98 8.87
N PHE A 75 7.32 -10.44 7.90
CA PHE A 75 7.47 -11.04 6.58
C PHE A 75 8.64 -12.04 6.57
N ARG A 76 8.41 -13.26 6.09
CA ARG A 76 9.46 -14.29 5.94
C ARG A 76 9.48 -14.81 4.51
N GLY A 77 10.64 -14.73 3.88
CA GLY A 77 10.90 -15.41 2.61
C GLY A 77 11.46 -16.80 2.86
N PHE A 78 11.09 -17.76 2.02
CA PHE A 78 11.61 -19.13 2.06
C PHE A 78 12.22 -19.45 0.70
N ARG A 79 13.31 -20.22 0.70
CA ARG A 79 13.92 -20.77 -0.52
C ARG A 79 13.97 -22.29 -0.37
N THR A 80 13.60 -23.01 -1.41
CA THR A 80 13.82 -24.46 -1.45
C THR A 80 15.33 -24.73 -1.59
N PRO A 81 15.84 -25.87 -1.09
CA PRO A 81 17.23 -26.27 -1.30
C PRO A 81 17.64 -26.26 -2.78
#